data_AF-A0A2L0VSL9-F1
#
_entry.id   AF-A0A2L0VSL9-F1
#
_cell.length_a   1.000
_cell.length_b   1.000
_cell.length_c   1.000
_cell.angle_alpha   90.00
_cell.angle_beta   90.00
_cell.angle_gamma   90.00
#
_symmetry.space_group_name_H-M   'P 1'
#
loop_
_entity.id
_entity.type
_entity.pdbx_description
1 polymer ?
#
loop_
_entity_poly.entity_id
_entity_poly.type
_entity_poly.pdbx_seq_one_letter_code
_entity_poly.pdbx_strand_id
1 'polypeptide(L)' 'MANARDIAVSTGMMRERAPQKGDYWRGCDDARAAGTAPIYRGEPGYREGMDGDSDGIACEPYR' A
#
# COMPACT_ATOMS: atom_id res chain seq x y z
N MET A 1 1.73 20.42 16.12
CA MET A 1 2.57 20.54 14.92
C MET A 1 2.54 19.17 14.24
N ALA A 2 1.89 19.04 13.08
CA ALA A 2 1.85 17.76 12.36
C ALA A 2 3.25 17.43 11.84
N ASN A 3 3.71 16.18 12.00
CA ASN A 3 5.04 15.79 11.56
C ASN A 3 5.06 15.71 10.03
N ALA A 4 6.21 15.94 9.40
CA ALA A 4 6.37 15.79 7.95
C ALA A 4 5.95 14.40 7.44
N ARG A 5 6.05 13.39 8.32
CA ARG A 5 5.59 12.01 8.12
C ARG A 5 4.07 11.95 7.94
N ASP A 6 3.34 12.61 8.82
CA ASP A 6 1.87 12.61 8.83
C ASP A 6 1.33 13.29 7.57
N ILE A 7 1.98 14.36 7.10
CA ILE A 7 1.64 15.02 5.84
C ILE A 7 1.90 14.11 4.65
N ALA A 8 3.06 13.43 4.60
CA ALA A 8 3.41 12.52 3.50
C ALA A 8 2.48 11.30 3.42
N VAL A 9 2.02 10.78 4.56
CA VAL A 9 0.98 9.73 4.59
C VAL A 9 -0.35 10.28 4.11
N SER A 10 -0.77 11.44 4.60
CA SER A 10 -2.06 12.04 4.22
C SER A 10 -2.13 12.46 2.75
N THR A 11 -1.01 12.77 2.11
CA THR A 11 -0.96 13.08 0.66
C THR A 11 -0.68 11.86 -0.21
N GLY A 12 -0.66 10.64 0.36
CA GLY A 12 -0.42 9.40 -0.38
C GLY A 12 1.00 9.28 -0.94
N MET A 13 1.94 10.10 -0.46
CA MET A 13 3.35 10.06 -0.86
C MET A 13 4.14 9.00 -0.08
N MET A 14 3.63 8.55 1.07
CA MET A 14 4.21 7.47 1.87
C MET A 14 3.11 6.54 2.39
N ARG A 15 3.44 5.25 2.47
CA ARG A 15 2.66 4.28 3.24
C ARG A 15 2.73 4.62 4.73
N GLU A 16 1.60 4.44 5.42
CA GLU A 16 1.44 4.62 6.86
C GLU A 16 2.21 3.54 7.65
N ARG A 17 2.26 2.31 7.11
CA ARG A 17 3.06 1.20 7.64
C ARG A 17 3.51 0.27 6.51
N ALA A 18 4.66 -0.39 6.70
CA ALA A 18 5.08 -1.48 5.82
C ALA A 18 4.29 -2.77 6.09
N PRO A 19 3.91 -3.53 5.05
CA PRO A 19 3.40 -4.89 5.17
C PRO A 19 4.20 -5.78 6.11
N GLN A 20 3.52 -6.48 7.00
CA GLN A 20 4.10 -7.43 7.94
C GLN A 20 3.76 -8.87 7.56
N LYS A 21 4.60 -9.82 7.99
CA LYS A 21 4.38 -11.25 7.74
C LYS A 21 3.07 -11.69 8.38
N GLY A 22 2.09 -12.05 7.55
CA GLY A 22 0.75 -12.43 7.99
C GLY A 22 -0.33 -11.43 7.62
N ASP A 23 0.05 -10.23 7.14
CA ASP A 23 -0.92 -9.29 6.59
C ASP A 23 -1.58 -9.88 5.34
N TYR A 24 -2.91 -9.85 5.34
CA TYR A 24 -3.77 -10.33 4.28
C TYR A 24 -4.83 -9.26 4.01
N TRP A 25 -4.83 -8.73 2.79
CA TRP A 25 -5.89 -7.84 2.32
C TRP A 25 -6.79 -8.60 1.34
N ARG A 26 -8.10 -8.36 1.39
CA ARG A 26 -9.02 -8.94 0.40
C ARG A 26 -8.91 -8.23 -0.94
N GLY A 27 -8.51 -6.96 -0.93
CA GLY A 27 -8.33 -6.14 -2.12
C GLY A 27 -7.59 -4.83 -1.81
N CYS A 28 -7.42 -4.00 -2.83
CA CYS A 28 -6.67 -2.76 -2.70
C CYS A 28 -7.35 -1.70 -1.83
N ASP A 29 -8.65 -1.80 -1.62
CA ASP A 29 -9.36 -0.95 -0.66
C ASP A 29 -8.90 -1.22 0.77
N ASP A 30 -8.81 -2.50 1.16
CA ASP A 30 -8.34 -2.90 2.49
C ASP A 30 -6.87 -2.50 2.70
N ALA A 31 -6.01 -2.68 1.70
CA ALA A 31 -4.60 -2.30 1.78
C ALA A 31 -4.40 -0.78 1.93
N ARG A 32 -5.20 0.01 1.21
CA ARG A 32 -5.19 1.48 1.33
C ARG A 32 -5.76 1.94 2.65
N ALA A 33 -6.86 1.34 3.11
CA ALA A 33 -7.45 1.65 4.41
C ALA A 33 -6.54 1.27 5.58
N ALA A 34 -5.73 0.22 5.43
CA ALA A 34 -4.68 -0.15 6.38
C ALA A 34 -3.43 0.75 6.28
N GLY A 35 -3.37 1.64 5.28
CA GLY A 35 -2.22 2.50 5.03
C GLY A 35 -0.96 1.73 4.60
N THR A 36 -1.11 0.52 4.06
CA THR A 36 0.00 -0.32 3.61
C THR A 36 0.25 -0.26 2.11
N ALA A 37 -0.69 0.31 1.35
CA ALA A 37 -0.51 0.62 -0.07
C ALA A 37 0.44 1.82 -0.28
N PRO A 38 1.21 1.86 -1.40
CA PRO A 38 1.35 0.81 -2.41
C PRO A 38 2.12 -0.42 -1.89
N ILE A 39 1.74 -1.62 -2.34
CA ILE A 39 2.37 -2.88 -1.95
C ILE A 39 3.29 -3.35 -3.08
N TYR A 40 4.58 -3.52 -2.79
CA TYR A 40 5.54 -3.90 -3.81
C TYR A 40 5.70 -5.43 -3.94
N ARG A 41 6.08 -5.88 -5.13
CA ARG A 41 6.42 -7.29 -5.38
C ARG A 41 7.49 -7.77 -4.38
N GLY A 42 7.18 -8.87 -3.69
CA GLY A 42 8.04 -9.44 -2.65
C GLY A 42 7.69 -8.99 -1.23
N GLU A 43 6.81 -8.00 -1.08
CA GLU A 43 6.29 -7.64 0.24
C GLU A 43 5.17 -8.61 0.69
N PRO A 44 5.04 -8.84 2.01
CA PRO A 44 3.90 -9.57 2.55
C PRO A 44 2.57 -9.04 2.02
N GLY A 45 1.70 -9.95 1.58
CA GLY A 45 0.39 -9.59 1.06
C GLY A 45 0.36 -8.97 -0.35
N TYR A 46 1.51 -8.83 -1.03
CA TYR A 46 1.51 -8.61 -2.49
C TYR A 46 0.85 -9.80 -3.21
N ARG A 47 0.04 -9.49 -4.22
CA ARG A 47 -0.55 -10.49 -5.11
C ARG A 47 -0.58 -9.96 -6.52
N GLU A 48 -0.19 -10.80 -7.47
CA GLU A 48 -0.29 -10.51 -8.89
C GLU A 48 -1.74 -10.18 -9.29
N GLY A 49 -2.73 -10.81 -8.67
CA GLY A 49 -4.15 -10.48 -8.92
C GLY A 49 -4.61 -9.10 -8.40
N MET A 50 -3.80 -8.42 -7.59
CA MET A 50 -4.05 -7.04 -7.13
C MET A 50 -3.25 -6.01 -7.95
N ASP A 51 -2.34 -6.48 -8.79
CA ASP A 51 -1.47 -5.73 -9.67
C ASP A 51 -2.04 -5.83 -11.10
N GLY A 52 -2.99 -4.95 -11.40
CA GLY A 52 -3.83 -5.05 -12.59
C GLY A 52 -3.08 -4.88 -13.92
N ASP A 53 -1.95 -4.17 -13.90
CA ASP A 53 -1.04 -3.95 -15.03
C ASP A 53 0.26 -4.76 -14.94
N SER A 54 0.46 -5.49 -13.83
CA SER A 54 1.58 -6.42 -13.62
C SER A 54 2.96 -5.75 -13.64
N ASP A 55 3.02 -4.48 -13.22
CA ASP A 55 4.26 -3.69 -13.18
C ASP A 55 5.11 -4.00 -11.94
N GLY A 56 4.57 -4.73 -10.97
CA GLY A 56 5.20 -5.06 -9.70
C GLY A 56 4.73 -4.21 -8.51
N ILE A 57 3.74 -3.33 -8.69
CA ILE A 57 3.18 -2.45 -7.66
C ILE A 57 1.69 -2.71 -7.55
N ALA A 58 1.29 -3.46 -6.53
CA ALA A 58 -0.12 -3.65 -6.24
C ALA A 58 -0.71 -2.42 -5.53
N CYS A 59 -1.96 -2.10 -5.88
CA CYS A 59 -2.75 -1.08 -5.20
C CYS A 59 -2.14 0.32 -5.27
N GLU A 60 -1.62 0.69 -6.44
CA GLU A 60 -1.16 2.05 -6.70
C GLU A 60 -2.25 3.09 -6.36
N PRO A 61 -1.86 4.24 -5.80
CA PRO A 61 -2.80 5.33 -5.60
C PRO A 61 -3.31 5.79 -6.97
N TYR A 62 -4.63 5.73 -7.17
CA TYR A 62 -5.30 6.29 -8.35
C TYR A 62 -4.81 7.73 -8.57
N ARG A 63 -4.15 7.97 -9.71
CA ARG A 63 -3.88 9.31 -10.20
C ARG A 63 -5.10 9.88 -10.93
#